data_AF-A0AAD7GZ10-F1
#
_entry.id   AF-A0AAD7GZ10-F1
#
_cell.length_a   1.000
_cell.length_b   1.000
_cell.length_c   1.000
_cell.angle_alpha   90.00
_cell.angle_beta   90.00
_cell.angle_gamma   90.00
#
_symmetry.space_group_name_H-M   'P 1'
#
loop_
_entity.id
_entity.type
_entity.pdbx_description
1 polymer ?
#
loop_
_entity_poly.entity_id
_entity_poly.type
_entity_poly.pdbx_seq_one_letter_code
_entity_poly.pdbx_strand_id
1 'polypeptide(L)'
;MDKTPADDPSWRKNGHQYNDVPPAVQTHVRGKLKLTLLLRGLYLPHPKLSVVNLVKFTHPPMADTIADYKIPIGHNFFSEDDNHSDLDLLTSEIIVPPPAIISALVSQARQRYLDGAESIILPWTGQLYPLSVLELWTELQVVVRPNMEAWAKGLKWLTDLESKGFRKEVEKTLKLLDTLAWTG
;
A
#
# COMPACT_ATOMS: atom_id res chain seq x y z
N MET A 1 -29.49 -6.95 20.69
CA MET A 1 -28.51 -7.00 19.59
C MET A 1 -27.53 -8.09 19.95
N ASP A 2 -27.61 -9.23 19.27
CA ASP A 2 -26.65 -10.32 19.50
C ASP A 2 -25.27 -9.85 19.06
N LYS A 3 -24.30 -9.90 19.98
CA LYS A 3 -22.89 -9.70 19.67
C LYS A 3 -22.50 -10.73 18.64
N THR A 4 -21.94 -10.30 17.52
CA THR A 4 -21.39 -11.27 16.58
C THR A 4 -20.19 -11.95 17.24
N PRO A 5 -19.84 -13.20 16.88
CA PRO A 5 -18.63 -13.85 17.39
C PRO A 5 -17.35 -13.02 17.18
N ALA A 6 -17.37 -12.07 16.25
CA ALA A 6 -16.29 -11.11 16.01
C ALA A 6 -16.20 -9.98 17.04
N ASP A 7 -17.26 -9.72 17.81
CA ASP A 7 -17.30 -8.71 18.88
C ASP A 7 -16.84 -9.27 20.24
N ASP A 8 -16.50 -10.56 20.28
CA ASP A 8 -15.93 -11.21 21.47
C ASP A 8 -14.39 -11.08 21.44
N PRO A 9 -13.77 -10.34 22.39
CA PRO A 9 -12.32 -10.24 22.47
C PRO A 9 -11.63 -11.56 22.83
N SER A 10 -12.38 -12.61 23.20
CA SER A 10 -11.86 -13.93 23.57
C SER A 10 -11.04 -14.64 22.48
N TRP A 11 -11.04 -14.15 21.24
CA TRP A 11 -10.21 -14.74 20.18
C TRP A 11 -8.79 -14.17 20.11
N ARG A 12 -8.54 -12.99 20.71
CA ARG A 12 -7.23 -12.34 20.67
C ARG A 12 -6.40 -12.71 21.90
N LYS A 13 -5.07 -12.77 21.73
CA LYS A 13 -4.07 -13.06 22.78
C LYS A 13 -4.24 -14.41 23.49
N ASN A 14 -4.99 -15.35 22.91
CA ASN A 14 -5.31 -16.66 23.51
C ASN A 14 -4.66 -17.85 22.79
N GLY A 15 -3.61 -17.60 22.00
CA GLY A 15 -2.84 -18.66 21.34
C GLY A 15 -3.54 -19.36 20.17
N HIS A 16 -4.64 -18.79 19.68
CA HIS A 16 -5.36 -19.32 18.52
C HIS A 16 -4.58 -19.14 17.22
N GLN A 17 -4.64 -20.14 16.34
CA GLN A 17 -4.12 -20.06 14.98
C GLN A 17 -5.18 -19.48 14.04
N TYR A 18 -4.79 -18.58 13.15
CA TYR A 18 -5.71 -17.90 12.22
C TYR A 18 -6.52 -18.84 11.35
N ASN A 19 -5.96 -19.98 10.96
CA ASN A 19 -6.67 -20.94 10.12
C ASN A 19 -7.70 -21.77 10.90
N ASP A 20 -7.61 -21.79 12.23
CA ASP A 20 -8.45 -22.62 13.10
C ASP A 20 -9.61 -21.83 13.72
N VAL A 21 -9.61 -20.48 13.62
CA VAL A 21 -10.71 -19.65 14.12
C VAL A 21 -11.93 -19.68 13.19
N PRO A 22 -13.14 -19.44 13.71
CA PRO A 22 -14.36 -19.43 12.90
C PRO A 22 -14.31 -18.46 11.70
N PRO A 23 -15.01 -18.75 10.58
CA PRO A 23 -15.00 -17.90 9.38
C PRO A 23 -15.43 -16.45 9.63
N ALA A 24 -16.33 -16.21 10.59
CA ALA A 24 -16.73 -14.86 10.99
C ALA A 24 -15.55 -14.06 11.57
N VAL A 25 -14.73 -14.69 12.43
CA VAL A 25 -13.50 -14.08 12.98
C VAL A 25 -12.50 -13.84 11.86
N GLN A 26 -12.28 -14.81 10.96
CA GLN A 26 -11.39 -14.62 9.81
C GLN A 26 -11.80 -13.43 8.93
N THR A 27 -13.11 -13.26 8.72
CA THR A 27 -13.69 -12.14 7.95
C THR A 27 -13.48 -10.82 8.67
N HIS A 28 -13.67 -10.78 9.99
CA HIS A 28 -13.40 -9.60 10.80
C HIS A 28 -11.93 -9.18 10.74
N VAL A 29 -11.00 -10.12 10.94
CA VAL A 29 -9.54 -9.86 10.85
C VAL A 29 -9.19 -9.31 9.46
N ARG A 30 -9.73 -9.89 8.38
CA ARG A 30 -9.54 -9.33 7.03
C ARG A 30 -10.06 -7.91 6.93
N GLY A 31 -11.21 -7.60 7.53
CA GLY A 31 -11.77 -6.25 7.60
C GLY A 31 -10.85 -5.26 8.32
N LYS A 32 -10.19 -5.67 9.40
CA LYS A 32 -9.23 -4.84 10.14
C LYS A 32 -7.97 -4.51 9.35
N LEU A 33 -7.54 -5.42 8.49
CA LEU A 33 -6.40 -5.21 7.58
C LEU A 33 -6.75 -4.41 6.33
N LYS A 34 -8.04 -4.13 6.08
CA LYS A 34 -8.47 -3.40 4.89
C LYS A 34 -8.29 -1.90 5.04
N LEU A 35 -7.80 -1.28 3.97
CA LEU A 35 -7.72 0.13 3.75
C LEU A 35 -9.12 0.70 3.49
N THR A 36 -9.48 1.74 4.23
CA THR A 36 -10.80 2.38 4.07
C THR A 36 -10.87 3.13 2.73
N LEU A 37 -12.08 3.29 2.19
CA LEU A 37 -12.28 4.02 0.94
C LEU A 37 -11.76 5.47 1.00
N LEU A 38 -11.88 6.11 2.16
CA LEU A 38 -11.35 7.45 2.40
C LEU A 38 -9.84 7.48 2.18
N LEU A 39 -9.11 6.58 2.84
CA LEU A 39 -7.65 6.51 2.75
C LEU A 39 -7.18 6.11 1.35
N ARG A 40 -7.89 5.20 0.68
CA ARG A 40 -7.63 4.87 -0.73
C ARG A 40 -7.70 6.12 -1.62
N GLY A 41 -8.75 6.93 -1.45
CA GLY A 41 -8.93 8.16 -2.24
C GLY A 41 -7.86 9.23 -1.99
N LEU A 42 -7.22 9.21 -0.81
CA LEU A 42 -6.18 10.17 -0.44
C LEU A 42 -4.79 9.76 -0.94
N TYR A 43 -4.44 8.48 -0.85
CA TYR A 43 -3.06 8.01 -1.06
C TYR A 43 -2.83 7.21 -2.34
N LEU A 44 -3.89 6.77 -3.01
CA LEU A 44 -3.77 5.99 -4.25
C LEU A 44 -4.34 6.78 -5.43
N PRO A 45 -3.72 6.66 -6.63
CA PRO A 45 -4.27 7.27 -7.83
C PRO A 45 -5.64 6.65 -8.12
N HIS A 46 -6.62 7.52 -8.38
CA HIS A 46 -7.97 7.06 -8.72
C HIS A 46 -7.91 6.14 -9.96
N PRO A 47 -8.65 5.01 -10.02
CA PRO A 47 -8.57 4.06 -11.14
C PRO A 47 -8.86 4.66 -12.53
N LYS A 48 -9.67 5.73 -12.56
CA LYS A 48 -10.01 6.51 -13.77
C LYS A 48 -9.05 7.67 -14.07
N LEU A 49 -7.97 7.81 -13.32
CA LEU A 49 -6.95 8.82 -13.61
C LEU A 49 -6.35 8.55 -15.00
N SER A 50 -6.04 9.59 -15.75
CA SER A 50 -5.44 9.40 -17.08
C SER A 50 -4.03 8.84 -16.95
N VAL A 51 -3.54 8.16 -17.99
CA VAL A 51 -2.15 7.66 -18.04
C VAL A 51 -1.15 8.81 -17.82
N VAL A 52 -1.39 9.96 -18.43
CA VAL A 52 -0.53 11.15 -18.28
C VAL A 52 -0.52 11.65 -16.84
N ASN A 53 -1.68 11.67 -16.18
CA ASN A 53 -1.79 12.12 -14.81
C ASN A 53 -1.28 11.08 -13.80
N LEU A 54 -1.35 9.78 -14.11
CA LEU A 54 -0.74 8.72 -13.30
C LEU A 54 0.77 8.94 -13.18
N VAL A 55 1.48 9.19 -14.28
CA VAL A 55 2.94 9.37 -14.25
C VAL A 55 3.34 10.62 -13.47
N LYS A 56 2.45 11.60 -13.37
CA LYS A 56 2.65 12.84 -12.58
C LYS A 56 2.13 12.72 -11.15
N PHE A 57 1.53 11.60 -10.77
CA PHE A 57 0.94 11.41 -9.45
C PHE A 57 2.04 11.41 -8.38
N THR A 58 1.91 12.28 -7.39
CA THR A 58 2.84 12.33 -6.26
C THR A 58 2.54 11.17 -5.32
N HIS A 59 3.56 10.35 -5.04
CA HIS A 59 3.49 9.26 -4.08
C HIS A 59 4.66 9.34 -3.09
N PRO A 60 4.55 8.72 -1.91
CA PRO A 60 5.69 8.60 -1.01
C PRO A 60 6.88 7.88 -1.66
N PRO A 61 8.12 8.16 -1.23
CA PRO A 61 9.29 7.46 -1.73
C PRO A 61 9.15 5.95 -1.50
N MET A 62 9.51 5.16 -2.50
CA MET A 62 9.40 3.69 -2.48
C MET A 62 10.80 3.06 -2.50
N ALA A 63 11.08 2.20 -1.53
CA ALA A 63 12.35 1.47 -1.51
C ALA A 63 12.34 0.32 -2.54
N ASP A 64 13.49 0.10 -3.17
CA ASP A 64 13.72 -1.00 -4.12
C ASP A 64 14.18 -2.26 -3.42
N THR A 65 15.13 -2.10 -2.50
CA THR A 65 15.78 -3.21 -1.81
C THR A 65 15.69 -3.06 -0.30
N ILE A 66 15.92 -4.18 0.39
CA ILE A 66 16.03 -4.22 1.85
C ILE A 66 17.20 -3.34 2.33
N ALA A 67 18.27 -3.26 1.55
CA ALA A 67 19.44 -2.43 1.87
C ALA A 67 19.08 -0.94 1.86
N ASP A 68 18.25 -0.51 0.91
CA ASP A 68 17.76 0.88 0.85
C ASP A 68 16.86 1.21 2.04
N TYR A 69 16.14 0.20 2.53
CA TYR A 69 15.23 0.29 3.67
C TYR A 69 15.90 0.05 5.04
N LYS A 70 17.24 -0.07 5.12
CA LYS A 70 18.11 -0.15 6.32
C LYS A 70 17.43 -0.60 7.64
N ILE A 71 16.76 -1.75 7.64
CA ILE A 71 16.07 -2.25 8.84
C ILE A 71 17.11 -2.68 9.89
N PRO A 72 16.96 -2.28 11.17
CA PRO A 72 17.73 -2.85 12.27
C PRO A 72 17.58 -4.37 12.37
N ILE A 73 18.66 -5.07 12.70
CA ILE A 73 18.62 -6.52 12.89
C ILE A 73 17.63 -6.86 14.01
N GLY A 74 16.71 -7.78 13.74
CA GLY A 74 15.72 -8.23 14.71
C GLY A 74 14.57 -7.27 14.96
N HIS A 75 14.41 -6.22 14.15
CA HIS A 75 13.28 -5.29 14.28
C HIS A 75 11.94 -6.02 14.17
N ASN A 76 11.06 -5.83 15.15
CA ASN A 76 9.68 -6.29 15.08
C ASN A 76 8.81 -5.13 14.60
N PHE A 77 8.13 -5.34 13.47
CA PHE A 77 7.23 -4.35 12.89
C PHE A 77 5.87 -4.30 13.58
N PHE A 78 5.45 -5.32 14.32
CA PHE A 78 4.13 -5.37 14.93
C PHE A 78 4.20 -4.89 16.37
N SER A 79 3.36 -3.93 16.73
CA SER A 79 3.19 -3.45 18.11
C SER A 79 1.80 -3.78 18.64
N GLU A 80 1.72 -4.02 19.95
CA GLU A 80 0.46 -4.13 20.70
C GLU A 80 -0.12 -2.76 21.05
N ASP A 81 0.67 -1.69 20.91
CA ASP A 81 0.23 -0.33 21.16
C ASP A 81 -0.74 0.15 20.08
N ASP A 82 -1.76 0.91 20.50
CA ASP A 82 -2.70 1.55 19.59
C ASP A 82 -1.97 2.47 18.59
N ASN A 83 -2.56 2.64 17.41
CA ASN A 83 -2.04 3.63 16.49
C ASN A 83 -2.21 5.05 17.07
N HIS A 84 -1.18 5.86 16.90
CA HIS A 84 -1.20 7.27 17.33
C HIS A 84 -1.00 8.23 16.16
N SER A 85 -0.67 7.70 14.99
CA SER A 85 -0.38 8.49 13.81
C SER A 85 -1.61 8.56 12.91
N ASP A 86 -2.09 9.79 12.68
CA ASP A 86 -2.92 10.07 11.53
C ASP A 86 -2.14 9.65 10.28
N LEU A 87 -2.82 8.89 9.42
CA LEU A 87 -2.27 8.43 8.15
C LEU A 87 -1.86 9.62 7.25
N ASP A 88 -2.27 10.84 7.57
CA ASP A 88 -1.86 12.10 6.93
C ASP A 88 -0.34 12.30 6.86
N LEU A 89 0.43 11.67 7.76
CA LEU A 89 1.90 11.69 7.71
C LEU A 89 2.52 10.73 6.67
N LEU A 90 1.72 9.91 5.99
CA LEU A 90 2.22 8.92 5.01
C LEU A 90 2.82 9.53 3.75
N THR A 91 2.48 10.76 3.38
CA THR A 91 2.76 11.27 2.03
C THR A 91 4.11 11.93 1.86
N SER A 92 4.74 12.42 2.93
CA SER A 92 6.00 13.17 2.82
C SER A 92 7.20 12.55 3.54
N GLU A 93 6.99 11.82 4.64
CA GLU A 93 8.08 11.42 5.53
C GLU A 93 8.37 9.92 5.53
N ILE A 94 7.47 9.12 4.94
CA ILE A 94 7.54 7.66 5.03
C ILE A 94 8.04 7.08 3.72
N ILE A 95 9.11 6.29 3.85
CA ILE A 95 9.54 5.40 2.78
C ILE A 95 8.66 4.14 2.83
N VAL A 96 8.04 3.80 1.71
CA VAL A 96 7.31 2.55 1.55
C VAL A 96 8.32 1.39 1.50
N PRO A 97 8.14 0.32 2.31
CA PRO A 97 9.06 -0.81 2.29
C PRO A 97 9.11 -1.50 0.91
N PRO A 98 10.19 -2.24 0.59
CA PRO A 98 10.27 -2.98 -0.66
C PRO A 98 9.33 -4.19 -0.67
N PRO A 99 8.98 -4.74 -1.86
CA PRO A 99 7.98 -5.79 -2.00
C PRO A 99 8.20 -7.04 -1.13
N ALA A 100 9.46 -7.45 -0.95
CA ALA A 100 9.79 -8.63 -0.13
C ALA A 100 9.40 -8.45 1.35
N ILE A 101 9.62 -7.25 1.90
CA ILE A 101 9.24 -6.92 3.27
C ILE A 101 7.72 -6.84 3.39
N ILE A 102 7.06 -6.15 2.46
CA ILE A 102 5.59 -6.06 2.45
C ILE A 102 4.96 -7.45 2.41
N SER A 103 5.43 -8.33 1.52
CA SER A 103 4.94 -9.72 1.42
C SER A 103 5.10 -10.49 2.73
N ALA A 104 6.26 -10.37 3.38
CA ALA A 104 6.52 -11.00 4.68
C ALA A 104 5.62 -10.45 5.80
N LEU A 105 5.32 -9.16 5.80
CA LEU A 105 4.42 -8.54 6.77
C LEU A 105 2.97 -8.96 6.52
N VAL A 106 2.51 -8.92 5.26
CA VAL A 106 1.14 -9.30 4.87
C VAL A 106 0.86 -10.76 5.21
N SER A 107 1.82 -11.67 4.99
CA SER A 107 1.66 -13.09 5.32
C SER A 107 1.52 -13.35 6.83
N GLN A 108 2.12 -12.50 7.66
CA GLN A 108 2.07 -12.60 9.12
C GLN A 108 0.93 -11.81 9.76
N ALA A 109 0.45 -10.75 9.12
CA ALA A 109 -0.44 -9.75 9.71
C ALA A 109 -1.70 -10.33 10.34
N ARG A 110 -2.28 -11.37 9.74
CA ARG A 110 -3.49 -12.02 10.23
C ARG A 110 -3.25 -12.74 11.56
N GLN A 111 -2.16 -13.48 11.65
CA GLN A 111 -1.78 -14.17 12.88
C GLN A 111 -1.36 -13.13 13.94
N ARG A 112 -0.55 -12.15 13.57
CA ARG A 112 -0.10 -11.09 14.48
C ARG A 112 -1.24 -10.28 15.08
N TYR A 113 -2.29 -10.01 14.30
CA TYR A 113 -3.50 -9.37 14.82
C TYR A 113 -4.17 -10.24 15.90
N LEU A 114 -4.33 -11.55 15.66
CA LEU A 114 -4.85 -12.48 16.67
C LEU A 114 -3.94 -12.57 17.90
N ASP A 115 -2.63 -12.52 17.71
CA ASP A 115 -1.66 -12.50 18.80
C ASP A 115 -1.67 -11.17 19.58
N GLY A 116 -2.39 -10.16 19.11
CA GLY A 116 -2.62 -8.91 19.85
C GLY A 116 -2.01 -7.66 19.23
N ALA A 117 -1.41 -7.74 18.04
CA ALA A 117 -0.89 -6.55 17.36
C ALA A 117 -2.02 -5.60 16.94
N GLU A 118 -1.89 -4.32 17.25
CA GLU A 118 -2.84 -3.26 16.87
C GLU A 118 -2.27 -2.36 15.76
N SER A 119 -0.95 -2.30 15.64
CA SER A 119 -0.27 -1.34 14.75
C SER A 119 1.03 -1.87 14.16
N ILE A 120 1.54 -1.14 13.17
CA ILE A 120 2.86 -1.29 12.57
C ILE A 120 3.77 -0.17 13.06
N ILE A 121 4.93 -0.54 13.64
CA ILE A 121 5.98 0.39 14.04
C ILE A 121 7.10 0.46 13.00
N LEU A 122 7.40 1.68 12.54
CA LEU A 122 8.52 1.93 11.65
C LEU A 122 9.83 2.08 12.43
N PRO A 123 10.94 1.47 11.99
CA PRO A 123 12.17 1.39 12.78
C PRO A 123 12.86 2.75 13.01
N TRP A 124 12.63 3.72 12.14
CA TRP A 124 13.33 5.02 12.14
C TRP A 124 12.55 6.12 12.85
N THR A 125 11.23 6.12 12.66
CA THR A 125 10.36 7.16 13.17
C THR A 125 9.75 6.76 14.51
N GLY A 126 9.71 5.46 14.82
CA GLY A 126 8.98 4.93 15.97
C GLY A 126 7.47 5.14 15.89
N GLN A 127 6.97 5.67 14.76
CA GLN A 127 5.55 5.97 14.57
C GLN A 127 4.75 4.69 14.38
N LEU A 128 3.54 4.70 14.95
CA LEU A 128 2.61 3.59 15.00
C LEU A 128 1.46 3.81 14.01
N TYR A 129 1.43 2.99 12.97
CA TYR A 129 0.42 3.03 11.90
C TYR A 129 -0.61 1.93 12.06
N PRO A 130 -1.87 2.13 11.63
CA PRO A 130 -2.83 1.03 11.55
C PRO A 130 -2.31 -0.10 10.66
N LEU A 131 -2.69 -1.34 10.98
CA LEU A 131 -2.34 -2.51 10.17
C LEU A 131 -2.80 -2.42 8.70
N SER A 132 -3.83 -1.62 8.41
CA SER A 132 -4.31 -1.36 7.05
C SER A 132 -3.29 -0.64 6.16
N VAL A 133 -2.24 -0.04 6.73
CA VAL A 133 -1.12 0.51 5.98
C VAL A 133 -0.42 -0.54 5.11
N LEU A 134 -0.49 -1.82 5.49
CA LEU A 134 0.06 -2.93 4.71
C LEU A 134 -0.66 -3.08 3.36
N GLU A 135 -1.98 -2.89 3.30
CA GLU A 135 -2.72 -2.91 2.03
C GLU A 135 -2.35 -1.70 1.17
N LEU A 136 -2.21 -0.52 1.78
CA LEU A 136 -1.74 0.68 1.07
C LEU A 136 -0.38 0.47 0.42
N TRP A 137 0.60 0.01 1.19
CA TRP A 137 1.95 -0.26 0.68
C TRP A 137 1.95 -1.34 -0.41
N THR A 138 1.12 -2.37 -0.25
CA THR A 138 0.94 -3.42 -1.28
C THR A 138 0.43 -2.82 -2.58
N GLU A 139 -0.61 -1.98 -2.53
CA GLU A 139 -1.15 -1.34 -3.73
C GLU A 139 -0.14 -0.40 -4.38
N LEU A 140 0.58 0.40 -3.60
CA LEU A 140 1.61 1.29 -4.12
C LEU A 140 2.72 0.51 -4.85
N GLN A 141 3.30 -0.51 -4.21
CA GLN A 141 4.47 -1.22 -4.75
C GLN A 141 4.12 -2.25 -5.83
N VAL A 142 2.98 -2.92 -5.72
CA VAL A 142 2.61 -4.04 -6.60
C VAL A 142 1.70 -3.61 -7.74
N VAL A 143 0.90 -2.55 -7.57
CA VAL A 143 -0.08 -2.11 -8.57
C VAL A 143 0.32 -0.78 -9.18
N VAL A 144 0.48 0.27 -8.36
CA VAL A 144 0.69 1.63 -8.86
C VAL A 144 2.06 1.78 -9.50
N ARG A 145 3.11 1.39 -8.78
CA ARG A 145 4.50 1.58 -9.20
C ARG A 145 4.83 0.91 -10.55
N PRO A 146 4.52 -0.38 -10.78
CA PRO A 146 4.88 -1.01 -12.06
C PRO A 146 4.17 -0.35 -13.25
N ASN A 147 2.91 0.07 -13.06
CA ASN A 147 2.17 0.81 -14.07
C ASN A 147 2.79 2.19 -14.32
N MET A 148 3.12 2.94 -13.27
CA MET A 148 3.79 4.24 -13.39
C MET A 148 5.11 4.12 -14.16
N GLU A 149 5.95 3.14 -13.83
CA GLU A 149 7.24 2.94 -14.49
C GLU A 149 7.08 2.51 -15.96
N ALA A 150 6.12 1.63 -16.26
CA ALA A 150 5.81 1.21 -17.63
C ALA A 150 5.34 2.41 -18.48
N TRP A 151 4.40 3.19 -17.97
CA TRP A 151 3.89 4.37 -18.64
C TRP A 151 4.94 5.48 -18.76
N ALA A 152 5.78 5.69 -17.74
CA ALA A 152 6.89 6.65 -17.79
C ALA A 152 7.89 6.31 -18.90
N LYS A 153 8.22 5.02 -19.08
CA LYS A 153 9.06 4.55 -20.21
C LYS A 153 8.40 4.84 -21.55
N GLY A 154 7.10 4.60 -21.68
CA GLY A 154 6.33 4.92 -22.89
C GLY A 154 6.29 6.41 -23.20
N LEU A 155 6.07 7.27 -22.19
CA LEU A 155 6.09 8.71 -22.36
C LEU A 155 7.49 9.21 -22.75
N LYS A 156 8.56 8.67 -22.15
CA LYS A 156 9.93 8.99 -22.55
C LYS A 156 10.19 8.65 -24.02
N TRP A 157 9.73 7.48 -24.48
CA TRP A 157 9.82 7.10 -25.89
C TRP A 157 9.08 8.06 -26.83
N LEU A 158 7.91 8.57 -26.43
CA LEU A 158 7.19 9.60 -27.19
C LEU A 158 8.00 10.92 -27.28
N THR A 159 8.62 11.35 -26.18
CA THR A 159 9.51 12.52 -26.18
C THR A 159 10.69 12.33 -27.14
N ASP A 160 11.28 11.13 -27.15
CA ASP A 160 12.36 10.79 -28.08
C ASP A 160 11.88 10.82 -29.54
N LEU A 161 10.64 10.40 -29.83
CA LEU A 161 10.05 10.52 -31.18
C LEU A 161 9.79 11.99 -31.57
N GLU A 162 9.39 12.84 -30.64
CA GLU A 162 9.18 14.27 -30.94
C GLU A 162 10.49 14.90 -31.43
N SER A 163 11.62 14.60 -30.77
CA SER A 163 12.95 15.08 -31.18
C SER A 163 13.40 14.60 -32.57
N LYS A 164 12.77 13.53 -33.09
CA LYS A 164 13.01 12.98 -34.43
C LYS A 164 12.05 13.54 -35.49
N GLY A 165 11.19 14.50 -35.14
CA GLY A 165 10.30 15.20 -36.06
C GLY A 165 8.87 14.68 -36.11
N PHE A 166 8.48 13.69 -35.29
CA PHE A 166 7.14 13.09 -35.25
C PHE A 166 6.14 13.87 -34.36
N ARG A 167 6.20 15.21 -34.37
CA ARG A 167 5.44 16.03 -33.41
C ARG A 167 3.92 15.80 -33.48
N LYS A 168 3.34 15.69 -34.68
CA LYS A 168 1.88 15.53 -34.84
C LYS A 168 1.37 14.21 -34.28
N GLU A 169 2.13 13.13 -34.51
CA GLU A 169 1.84 11.79 -34.01
C GLU A 169 1.97 11.74 -32.49
N VAL A 170 3.00 12.39 -31.93
CA VAL A 170 3.20 12.52 -30.49
C VAL A 170 2.04 13.28 -29.85
N GLU A 171 1.66 14.45 -30.37
CA GLU A 171 0.53 15.23 -29.86
C GLU A 171 -0.78 14.44 -29.89
N LYS A 172 -1.05 13.72 -30.99
CA LYS A 172 -2.25 12.87 -31.10
C LYS A 172 -2.24 11.74 -30.07
N THR A 173 -1.08 11.11 -29.87
CA THR A 173 -0.94 10.01 -28.91
C THR A 173 -1.10 10.50 -27.47
N LEU A 174 -0.49 11.62 -27.11
CA LEU A 174 -0.64 12.22 -25.79
C LEU A 174 -2.10 12.59 -25.48
N LYS A 175 -2.84 13.13 -26.46
CA LYS A 175 -4.28 13.39 -26.30
C LYS A 175 -5.09 12.13 -26.04
N LEU A 176 -4.73 11.00 -26.66
CA LEU A 176 -5.38 9.71 -26.40
C LEU A 176 -5.00 9.14 -25.03
N LEU A 177 -3.74 9.27 -24.62
CA LEU A 177 -3.28 8.83 -23.30
C LEU A 177 -3.90 9.67 -22.17
N ASP A 178 -4.26 10.92 -22.44
CA ASP A 178 -4.95 11.76 -21.46
C ASP A 178 -6.43 11.40 -21.27
N THR A 179 -7.03 10.65 -22.20
CA THR A 179 -8.40 10.14 -22.05
C THR A 179 -8.46 8.68 -21.58
N LEU A 180 -7.36 7.94 -21.69
CA LEU A 180 -7.28 6.54 -21.29
C LEU A 180 -7.05 6.41 -19.77
N ALA A 181 -7.88 5.61 -19.11
CA ALA A 181 -7.68 5.25 -17.71
C ALA A 181 -6.44 4.36 -17.55
N TRP A 182 -5.64 4.60 -16.51
CA TRP A 182 -4.38 3.87 -16.32
C TRP A 182 -4.53 2.38 -15.94
N THR A 183 -5.72 1.96 -15.52
CA THR A 183 -6.02 0.59 -15.08
C THR A 183 -6.53 -0.33 -16.21
N GLY A 184 -6.66 0.18 -17.44
CA GLY A 184 -7.28 -0.49 -18.58
C GLY A 184 -6.31 -1.12 -19.58
#